data_AF-A3V6B3-F1
#
_entry.id   AF-A3V6B3-F1
#
_cell.length_a   1.000
_cell.length_b   1.000
_cell.length_c   1.000
_cell.angle_alpha   90.00
_cell.angle_beta   90.00
_cell.angle_gamma   90.00
#
_symmetry.space_group_name_H-M   'P 1'
#
loop_
_entity.id
_entity.type
_entity.pdbx_description
1 polymer ?
#
loop_
_entity_poly.entity_id
_entity_poly.type
_entity_poly.pdbx_seq_one_letter_code
_entity_poly.pdbx_strand_id
1 'polypeptide(L)'
;MTFSLPAFLCVTAAYIGSFVLVILLIAPVQKTVFPQGFELGSLIFLPHGVRILSFLFFGWMGFIYLLPGSVLMWIVLAYGAGQVGYHISGTAVSLISCYVAVTLACRLFKNVWASSGRFSWQQVMIAGVFGSVMSAAGFSALNFSPPSLLIMLSHIIGDVIGLFVILFLLMIMFRQIDRFLTKTHRLN
;
A
#
# COMPACT_ATOMS: atom_id res chain seq x y z
N MET A 1 -21.04 4.55 -4.38
CA MET A 1 -20.22 3.34 -4.62
C MET A 1 -20.92 2.18 -3.95
N THR A 2 -21.18 1.10 -4.68
CA THR A 2 -21.83 -0.11 -4.18
C THR A 2 -20.78 -1.15 -3.78
N PHE A 3 -21.14 -2.03 -2.84
CA PHE A 3 -20.29 -3.15 -2.45
C PHE A 3 -20.12 -4.14 -3.61
N SER A 4 -18.90 -4.65 -3.81
CA SER A 4 -18.56 -5.65 -4.81
C SER A 4 -17.79 -6.79 -4.15
N LEU A 5 -18.39 -7.99 -4.13
CA LEU A 5 -17.76 -9.17 -3.55
C LEU A 5 -16.43 -9.55 -4.25
N PRO A 6 -16.32 -9.52 -5.60
CA PRO A 6 -15.03 -9.75 -6.26
C PRO A 6 -13.96 -8.74 -5.86
N ALA A 7 -14.32 -7.45 -5.75
CA ALA A 7 -13.38 -6.41 -5.33
C ALA A 7 -12.93 -6.62 -3.89
N PHE A 8 -13.85 -6.94 -2.99
CA PHE A 8 -13.57 -7.27 -1.59
C PHE A 8 -12.56 -8.41 -1.46
N LEU A 9 -12.80 -9.54 -2.15
CA LEU A 9 -11.91 -10.70 -2.10
C LEU A 9 -10.54 -10.39 -2.72
N CYS A 10 -10.52 -9.71 -3.87
CA CYS A 10 -9.28 -9.36 -4.56
C CYS A 10 -8.41 -8.41 -3.74
N VAL A 11 -8.99 -7.33 -3.20
CA VAL A 11 -8.27 -6.36 -2.36
C VAL A 11 -7.77 -7.00 -1.07
N THR A 12 -8.62 -7.79 -0.39
CA THR A 12 -8.23 -8.49 0.83
C THR A 12 -7.06 -9.45 0.56
N ALA A 13 -7.15 -10.26 -0.49
CA ALA A 13 -6.12 -11.22 -0.87
C ALA A 13 -4.82 -10.52 -1.30
N ALA A 14 -4.91 -9.46 -2.10
CA ALA A 14 -3.75 -8.67 -2.52
C ALA A 14 -3.05 -8.02 -1.33
N TYR A 15 -3.82 -7.52 -0.36
CA TYR A 15 -3.27 -6.92 0.86
C TYR A 15 -2.54 -7.97 1.70
N ILE A 16 -3.17 -9.12 1.98
CA ILE A 16 -2.53 -10.23 2.71
C ILE A 16 -1.27 -10.70 1.96
N GLY A 17 -1.38 -10.97 0.65
CA GLY A 17 -0.26 -11.42 -0.17
C GLY A 17 0.91 -10.44 -0.16
N SER A 18 0.63 -9.14 -0.22
CA SER A 18 1.67 -8.09 -0.14
C SER A 18 2.42 -8.12 1.20
N PHE A 19 1.72 -8.36 2.30
CA PHE A 19 2.35 -8.51 3.61
C PHE A 19 3.15 -9.80 3.72
N VAL A 20 2.62 -10.92 3.23
CA VAL A 20 3.32 -12.20 3.23
C VAL A 20 4.63 -12.10 2.45
N LEU A 21 4.63 -11.44 1.30
CA LEU A 21 5.86 -11.18 0.54
C LEU A 21 6.84 -10.30 1.32
N VAL A 22 6.37 -9.29 2.04
CA VAL A 22 7.24 -8.47 2.90
C VAL A 22 7.87 -9.33 4.00
N ILE A 23 7.08 -10.12 4.72
CA ILE A 23 7.54 -10.91 5.87
C ILE A 23 8.47 -12.05 5.45
N LEU A 24 8.14 -12.78 4.39
CA LEU A 24 8.85 -14.02 4.02
C LEU A 24 10.00 -13.79 3.04
N LEU A 25 9.96 -12.73 2.24
CA LEU A 25 10.97 -12.49 1.21
C LEU A 25 11.77 -11.22 1.48
N ILE A 26 11.10 -10.08 1.63
CA ILE A 26 11.79 -8.77 1.69
C ILE A 26 12.51 -8.59 3.02
N ALA A 27 11.85 -8.86 4.15
CA ALA A 27 12.44 -8.66 5.47
C ALA A 27 13.68 -9.56 5.72
N PRO A 28 13.67 -10.86 5.36
CA PRO A 28 14.87 -11.70 5.48
C PRO A 28 16.01 -11.24 4.59
N VAL A 29 15.73 -10.89 3.32
CA VAL A 29 16.74 -10.40 2.38
C VAL A 29 17.31 -9.05 2.84
N GLN A 30 16.48 -8.15 3.33
CA GLN A 30 16.94 -6.87 3.89
C GLN A 30 17.83 -7.08 5.11
N LYS A 31 17.48 -8.04 5.99
CA LYS A 31 18.28 -8.35 7.17
C LYS A 31 19.67 -8.88 6.82
N THR A 32 19.82 -9.62 5.72
CA THR A 32 21.13 -10.14 5.29
C THR A 32 21.97 -9.10 4.55
N VAL A 33 21.36 -8.29 3.69
CA VAL A 33 22.08 -7.29 2.85
C VAL A 33 22.34 -5.97 3.60
N PHE A 34 21.40 -5.54 4.44
CA PHE A 34 21.47 -4.29 5.20
C PHE A 34 21.08 -4.50 6.68
N PRO A 35 21.93 -5.18 7.47
CA PRO A 35 21.61 -5.53 8.87
C PRO A 35 21.30 -4.30 9.74
N GLN A 36 22.05 -3.20 9.54
CA GLN A 36 21.88 -1.94 10.28
C GLN A 36 20.62 -1.17 9.88
N GLY A 37 20.07 -1.41 8.69
CA GLY A 37 18.86 -0.76 8.20
C GLY A 37 17.56 -1.46 8.62
N PHE A 38 17.64 -2.65 9.22
CA PHE A 38 16.48 -3.43 9.63
C PHE A 38 15.62 -2.72 10.68
N GLU A 39 16.25 -1.97 11.60
CA GLU A 39 15.54 -1.20 12.64
C GLU A 39 14.84 0.05 12.10
N LEU A 40 15.13 0.45 10.86
CA LEU A 40 14.55 1.64 10.23
C LEU A 40 13.21 1.35 9.52
N GLY A 41 12.76 0.09 9.48
CA GLY A 41 11.54 -0.34 8.78
C GLY A 41 11.81 -1.03 7.44
N SER A 42 10.75 -1.47 6.76
CA SER A 42 10.88 -2.18 5.46
C SER A 42 11.22 -1.20 4.33
N LEU A 43 12.34 -1.43 3.63
CA LEU A 43 12.78 -0.63 2.46
C LEU A 43 11.87 -0.83 1.24
N ILE A 44 11.08 -1.89 1.20
CA ILE A 44 10.07 -2.11 0.17
C ILE A 44 8.79 -2.52 0.88
N PHE A 45 7.87 -1.58 1.08
CA PHE A 45 6.61 -1.85 1.78
C PHE A 45 5.43 -1.90 0.80
N LEU A 46 5.20 -3.09 0.24
CA LEU A 46 4.14 -3.35 -0.75
C LEU A 46 2.71 -3.06 -0.25
N PRO A 47 2.35 -3.33 1.02
CA PRO A 47 0.99 -3.09 1.50
C PRO A 47 0.55 -1.63 1.34
N HIS A 48 1.50 -0.68 1.36
CA HIS A 48 1.20 0.72 1.09
C HIS A 48 0.52 0.93 -0.26
N GLY A 49 1.10 0.35 -1.32
CA GLY A 49 0.55 0.50 -2.65
C GLY A 49 -0.85 -0.09 -2.80
N VAL A 50 -1.13 -1.22 -2.15
CA VAL A 50 -2.48 -1.81 -2.13
C VAL A 50 -3.49 -0.84 -1.50
N ARG A 51 -3.12 -0.17 -0.40
CA ARG A 51 -4.01 0.82 0.26
C ARG A 51 -4.32 1.99 -0.66
N ILE A 52 -3.28 2.56 -1.29
CA ILE A 52 -3.42 3.71 -2.18
C ILE A 52 -4.32 3.36 -3.37
N LEU A 53 -4.07 2.22 -4.02
CA LEU A 53 -4.91 1.74 -5.13
C LEU A 53 -6.35 1.48 -4.67
N SER A 54 -6.54 0.87 -3.51
CA SER A 54 -7.87 0.57 -2.97
C SER A 54 -8.68 1.84 -2.74
N PHE A 55 -8.09 2.87 -2.14
CA PHE A 55 -8.77 4.15 -1.91
C PHE A 55 -8.95 4.95 -3.21
N LEU A 56 -8.04 4.85 -4.18
CA LEU A 56 -8.18 5.52 -5.48
C LEU A 56 -9.34 4.92 -6.29
N PHE A 57 -9.46 3.60 -6.35
CA PHE A 57 -10.49 2.92 -7.15
C PHE A 57 -11.84 2.78 -6.44
N PHE A 58 -11.82 2.53 -5.13
CA PHE A 58 -13.03 2.21 -4.37
C PHE A 58 -13.41 3.29 -3.35
N GLY A 59 -12.66 4.40 -3.29
CA GLY A 59 -12.93 5.49 -2.35
C GLY A 59 -13.02 4.96 -0.91
N TRP A 60 -14.03 5.42 -0.17
CA TRP A 60 -14.24 4.99 1.21
C TRP A 60 -14.59 3.49 1.35
N MET A 61 -15.12 2.82 0.31
CA MET A 61 -15.34 1.36 0.36
C MET A 61 -14.03 0.58 0.48
N GLY A 62 -12.90 1.20 0.12
CA GLY A 62 -11.57 0.67 0.37
C GLY A 62 -11.35 0.28 1.84
N PHE A 63 -11.96 0.97 2.80
CA PHE A 63 -11.88 0.57 4.22
C PHE A 63 -12.48 -0.81 4.46
N ILE A 64 -13.68 -1.06 3.92
CA ILE A 64 -14.38 -2.35 4.08
C ILE A 64 -13.55 -3.46 3.40
N TYR A 65 -12.98 -3.17 2.24
CA TYR A 65 -12.20 -4.16 1.48
C TYR A 65 -10.84 -4.45 2.09
N LEU A 66 -10.21 -3.48 2.78
CA LEU A 66 -8.92 -3.67 3.44
C LEU A 66 -9.03 -4.23 4.86
N LEU A 67 -10.18 -4.03 5.52
CA LEU A 67 -10.38 -4.37 6.94
C LEU A 67 -10.02 -5.82 7.30
N PRO A 68 -10.53 -6.85 6.61
CA PRO A 68 -10.26 -8.24 6.99
C PRO A 68 -8.76 -8.56 6.89
N GLY A 69 -8.12 -8.15 5.79
CA GLY A 69 -6.68 -8.34 5.60
C GLY A 69 -5.85 -7.55 6.61
N SER A 70 -6.29 -6.33 6.96
CA SER A 70 -5.61 -5.48 7.94
C SER A 70 -5.66 -6.05 9.35
N VAL A 71 -6.81 -6.57 9.78
CA VAL A 71 -6.96 -7.21 11.09
C VAL A 71 -6.18 -8.52 11.13
N LEU A 72 -6.29 -9.36 10.09
CA LEU A 72 -5.56 -10.62 10.04
C LEU A 72 -4.04 -10.40 10.09
N MET A 73 -3.52 -9.49 9.27
CA MET A 73 -2.08 -9.22 9.24
C MET A 73 -1.60 -8.55 10.52
N TRP A 74 -2.43 -7.72 11.16
CA TRP A 74 -2.13 -7.19 12.49
C TRP A 74 -1.99 -8.33 13.52
N ILE A 75 -2.92 -9.30 13.55
CA ILE A 75 -2.83 -10.48 14.44
C ILE A 75 -1.54 -11.26 14.18
N VAL A 76 -1.23 -11.55 12.91
CA VAL A 76 -0.02 -12.29 12.52
C VAL A 76 1.25 -11.56 12.98
N LEU A 77 1.32 -10.24 12.83
CA LEU A 77 2.48 -9.46 13.25
C LEU A 77 2.61 -9.37 14.77
N ALA A 78 1.49 -9.09 15.46
CA ALA A 78 1.45 -8.91 16.91
C ALA A 78 1.76 -10.21 17.68
N TYR A 79 1.27 -11.35 17.21
CA TYR A 79 1.40 -12.63 17.92
C TYR A 79 2.32 -13.65 17.24
N GLY A 80 2.41 -13.64 15.91
CA GLY A 80 3.16 -14.64 15.14
C GLY A 80 4.60 -14.25 14.81
N ALA A 81 4.81 -13.00 14.38
CA ALA A 81 6.14 -12.51 13.97
C ALA A 81 6.97 -11.93 15.13
N GLY A 82 6.44 -11.95 16.36
CA GLY A 82 7.16 -11.48 17.56
C GLY A 82 7.39 -9.97 17.59
N GLN A 83 6.64 -9.16 16.82
CA GLN A 83 6.69 -7.70 16.90
C GLN A 83 5.94 -7.21 18.14
N VAL A 84 6.59 -7.34 19.30
CA VAL A 84 6.08 -6.84 20.58
C VAL A 84 5.83 -5.33 20.46
N GLY A 85 4.59 -4.90 20.65
CA GLY A 85 4.20 -3.48 20.57
C GLY A 85 3.59 -3.04 19.22
N TYR A 86 3.32 -3.96 18.28
CA TYR A 86 2.56 -3.61 17.07
C TYR A 86 1.07 -3.40 17.41
N HIS A 87 0.70 -2.16 17.75
CA HIS A 87 -0.65 -1.81 18.16
C HIS A 87 -1.60 -1.69 16.96
N ILE A 88 -2.86 -2.10 17.16
CA ILE A 88 -3.92 -1.94 16.15
C ILE A 88 -4.15 -0.48 15.76
N SER A 89 -3.82 0.47 16.66
CA SER A 89 -3.85 1.91 16.41
C SER A 89 -2.94 2.32 15.26
N GLY A 90 -1.76 1.69 15.12
CA GLY A 90 -0.85 1.95 14.01
C GLY A 90 -1.45 1.56 12.66
N THR A 91 -2.09 0.39 12.59
CA THR A 91 -2.83 -0.07 11.40
C THR A 91 -3.98 0.89 11.06
N ALA A 92 -4.77 1.30 12.07
CA ALA A 92 -5.88 2.21 11.89
C ALA A 92 -5.43 3.59 11.39
N VAL A 93 -4.39 4.17 12.01
CA VAL A 93 -3.85 5.47 11.62
C VAL A 93 -3.31 5.43 10.19
N SER A 94 -2.60 4.36 9.82
CA SER A 94 -2.08 4.28 8.46
C SER A 94 -3.19 4.14 7.41
N LEU A 95 -4.28 3.41 7.70
CA LEU A 95 -5.45 3.35 6.81
C LEU A 95 -6.13 4.72 6.67
N ILE A 96 -6.35 5.41 7.79
CA ILE A 96 -6.96 6.75 7.82
C ILE A 96 -6.09 7.76 7.07
N SER A 97 -4.79 7.78 7.34
CA SER A 97 -3.83 8.67 6.67
C SER A 97 -3.80 8.44 5.16
N CYS A 98 -3.78 7.19 4.70
CA CYS A 98 -3.82 6.89 3.27
C CYS A 98 -5.14 7.35 2.62
N TYR A 99 -6.29 7.15 3.28
CA TYR A 99 -7.57 7.62 2.75
C TYR A 99 -7.62 9.15 2.65
N VAL A 100 -7.19 9.85 3.70
CA VAL A 100 -7.16 11.32 3.72
C VAL A 100 -6.23 11.85 2.63
N ALA A 101 -5.03 11.25 2.50
CA ALA A 101 -4.07 11.64 1.49
C ALA A 101 -4.59 11.44 0.06
N VAL A 102 -5.20 10.29 -0.22
CA VAL A 102 -5.80 10.01 -1.53
C VAL A 102 -6.93 11.00 -1.81
N THR A 103 -7.81 11.24 -0.84
CA THR A 103 -8.92 12.19 -0.98
C THR A 103 -8.41 13.61 -1.23
N LEU A 104 -7.37 14.03 -0.52
CA LEU A 104 -6.74 15.33 -0.68
C LEU A 104 -6.07 15.45 -2.05
N ALA A 105 -5.30 14.46 -2.48
CA ALA A 105 -4.67 14.43 -3.79
C ALA A 105 -5.71 14.51 -4.92
N CYS A 106 -6.79 13.72 -4.84
CA CYS A 106 -7.91 13.80 -5.79
C CYS A 106 -8.52 15.20 -5.87
N ARG A 107 -8.63 15.91 -4.73
CA ARG A 107 -9.20 17.27 -4.67
C ARG A 107 -8.24 18.31 -5.23
N LEU A 108 -6.97 18.27 -4.83
CA LEU A 108 -5.94 19.23 -5.25
C LEU A 108 -5.66 19.15 -6.75
N PHE A 109 -5.63 17.93 -7.30
CA PHE A 109 -5.29 17.70 -8.70
C PHE A 109 -6.52 17.44 -9.59
N LYS A 110 -7.73 17.75 -9.11
CA LYS A 110 -9.00 17.49 -9.82
C LYS A 110 -8.99 17.95 -11.27
N ASN A 111 -8.53 19.19 -11.53
CA ASN A 111 -8.52 19.77 -12.88
C ASN A 111 -7.55 19.04 -13.81
N VAL A 112 -6.35 18.72 -13.31
CA VAL A 112 -5.32 17.98 -14.06
C VAL A 112 -5.81 16.58 -14.38
N TRP A 113 -6.37 15.88 -13.40
CA TRP A 113 -6.79 14.49 -13.55
C TRP A 113 -8.06 14.35 -14.40
N ALA A 114 -8.99 15.30 -14.31
CA ALA A 114 -10.16 15.35 -15.18
C ALA A 114 -9.78 15.56 -16.65
N SER A 115 -8.76 16.39 -16.93
CA SER A 115 -8.26 16.62 -18.29
C SER A 115 -7.51 15.43 -18.90
N SER A 116 -7.04 14.51 -18.05
CA SER A 116 -6.19 13.38 -18.47
C SER A 116 -6.96 12.29 -19.23
N GLY A 117 -8.30 12.24 -19.12
CA GLY A 117 -9.19 11.27 -19.76
C GLY A 117 -9.00 9.80 -19.33
N ARG A 118 -7.84 9.45 -18.75
CA ARG A 118 -7.46 8.12 -18.28
C ARG A 118 -6.69 8.25 -16.96
N PHE A 119 -6.88 7.27 -16.10
CA PHE A 119 -6.10 7.12 -14.87
C PHE A 119 -4.65 6.80 -15.21
N SER A 120 -3.70 7.63 -14.76
CA SER A 120 -2.27 7.47 -15.06
C SER A 120 -1.50 6.96 -13.84
N TRP A 121 -0.44 6.19 -14.07
CA TRP A 121 0.44 5.69 -13.01
C TRP A 121 1.05 6.82 -12.17
N GLN A 122 1.21 8.01 -12.76
CA GLN A 122 1.69 9.21 -12.08
C GLN A 122 0.70 9.69 -11.02
N GLN A 123 -0.61 9.60 -11.27
CA GLN A 123 -1.65 9.96 -10.29
C GLN A 123 -1.54 9.06 -9.05
N VAL A 124 -1.32 7.76 -9.25
CA VAL A 124 -1.10 6.81 -8.16
C VAL A 124 0.16 7.16 -7.37
N MET A 125 1.27 7.43 -8.06
CA MET A 125 2.53 7.78 -7.40
C MET A 125 2.40 9.05 -6.56
N ILE A 126 1.76 10.10 -7.10
CA ILE A 126 1.50 11.33 -6.36
C ILE A 126 0.67 11.04 -5.11
N ALA A 127 -0.48 10.38 -5.26
CA ALA A 127 -1.35 10.04 -4.13
C ALA A 127 -0.63 9.18 -3.08
N GLY A 128 0.26 8.28 -3.51
CA GLY A 128 1.02 7.43 -2.63
C GLY A 128 2.15 8.14 -1.88
N VAL A 129 2.81 9.12 -2.49
CA VAL A 129 3.76 10.01 -1.80
C VAL A 129 3.03 10.80 -0.71
N PHE A 130 1.88 11.41 -1.03
CA PHE A 130 1.04 12.06 -0.02
C PHE A 130 0.63 11.09 1.10
N GLY A 131 0.21 9.87 0.73
CA GLY A 131 -0.21 8.84 1.68
C GLY A 131 0.89 8.41 2.63
N SER A 132 2.12 8.35 2.13
CA SER A 132 3.27 7.98 2.95
C SER A 132 3.67 9.09 3.91
N VAL A 133 3.75 10.34 3.44
CA VAL A 133 4.02 11.51 4.30
C VAL A 133 2.98 11.62 5.42
N MET A 134 1.68 11.46 5.09
CA MET A 134 0.61 11.50 6.09
C MET A 134 0.64 10.30 7.04
N SER A 135 1.03 9.12 6.57
CA SER A 135 1.19 7.93 7.42
C SER A 135 2.35 8.11 8.39
N ALA A 136 3.50 8.61 7.92
CA ALA A 136 4.66 8.90 8.76
C ALA A 136 4.36 9.97 9.82
N ALA A 137 3.64 11.04 9.44
CA ALA A 137 3.15 12.04 10.39
C ALA A 137 2.14 11.45 11.39
N GLY A 138 1.26 10.56 10.96
CA GLY A 138 0.32 9.85 11.82
C GLY A 138 1.01 8.97 12.86
N PHE A 139 2.06 8.25 12.47
CA PHE A 139 2.89 7.48 13.41
C PHE A 139 3.63 8.37 14.39
N SER A 140 4.14 9.53 13.97
CA SER A 140 4.73 10.51 14.88
C SER A 140 3.73 10.99 15.94
N ALA A 141 2.50 11.32 15.51
CA ALA A 141 1.45 11.77 16.42
C ALA A 141 1.06 10.70 17.45
N LEU A 142 0.97 9.43 17.02
CA LEU A 142 0.65 8.30 17.89
C LEU A 142 1.70 8.05 18.98
N ASN A 143 2.98 8.26 18.67
CA ASN A 143 4.07 7.96 19.61
C ASN A 143 4.39 9.13 20.55
N PHE A 144 3.63 10.24 20.49
CA PHE A 144 3.82 11.46 21.30
C PHE A 144 5.28 11.96 21.34
N SER A 145 6.04 11.66 20.29
CA SER A 145 7.47 11.97 20.18
C SER A 145 7.80 12.21 18.72
N PRO A 146 8.63 13.23 18.39
CA PRO A 146 9.10 13.40 17.03
C PRO A 146 9.97 12.18 16.67
N PRO A 147 9.59 11.35 15.69
CA PRO A 147 10.44 10.27 15.24
C PRO A 147 11.73 10.88 14.71
N SER A 148 12.83 10.13 14.84
CA SER A 148 14.07 10.57 14.19
C SER A 148 13.78 10.77 12.70
N LEU A 149 14.31 11.87 12.15
CA LEU A 149 14.11 12.23 10.74
C LEU A 149 14.49 11.06 9.82
N LEU A 150 15.47 10.25 10.24
CA LEU A 150 15.90 9.04 9.58
C LEU A 150 14.81 7.95 9.49
N ILE A 151 14.09 7.67 10.59
CA ILE A 151 12.97 6.68 10.60
C ILE A 151 11.81 7.16 9.74
N MET A 152 11.55 8.47 9.75
CA MET A 152 10.48 9.03 8.94
C MET A 152 10.80 8.93 7.44
N LEU A 153 12.04 9.24 7.05
CA LEU A 153 12.51 9.10 5.68
C LEU A 153 12.58 7.65 5.22
N SER A 154 13.03 6.72 6.06
CA SER A 154 13.07 5.30 5.70
C SER A 154 11.67 4.75 5.46
N HIS A 155 10.68 5.15 6.25
CA HIS A 155 9.28 4.79 6.02
C HIS A 155 8.77 5.35 4.69
N ILE A 156 9.07 6.63 4.41
CA ILE A 156 8.64 7.28 3.16
C ILE A 156 9.25 6.63 1.93
N ILE A 157 10.56 6.38 1.98
CA ILE A 157 11.27 5.72 0.89
C ILE A 157 10.73 4.29 0.71
N GLY A 158 10.51 3.57 1.80
CA GLY A 158 9.98 2.21 1.79
C GLY A 158 8.61 2.09 1.14
N ASP A 159 7.71 3.00 1.49
CA ASP A 159 6.37 3.11 0.92
C ASP A 159 6.38 3.47 -0.56
N VAL A 160 7.20 4.45 -0.96
CA VAL A 160 7.26 4.91 -2.35
C VAL A 160 7.87 3.84 -3.26
N ILE A 161 8.94 3.17 -2.81
CA ILE A 161 9.52 2.03 -3.55
C ILE A 161 8.52 0.88 -3.61
N GLY A 162 7.87 0.54 -2.48
CA GLY A 162 6.86 -0.50 -2.43
C GLY A 162 5.68 -0.25 -3.36
N LEU A 163 5.21 0.99 -3.44
CA LEU A 163 4.18 1.43 -4.38
C LEU A 163 4.64 1.30 -5.84
N PHE A 164 5.86 1.75 -6.15
CA PHE A 164 6.38 1.63 -7.50
C PHE A 164 6.48 0.16 -7.93
N VAL A 165 6.97 -0.71 -7.05
CA VAL A 165 7.06 -2.15 -7.28
C VAL A 165 5.68 -2.76 -7.52
N ILE A 166 4.66 -2.42 -6.72
CA ILE A 166 3.32 -2.98 -6.93
C ILE A 166 2.69 -2.53 -8.26
N LEU A 167 2.90 -1.27 -8.64
CA LEU A 167 2.44 -0.75 -9.93
C LEU A 167 3.13 -1.48 -11.09
N PHE A 168 4.43 -1.70 -10.98
CA PHE A 168 5.20 -2.42 -11.98
C PHE A 168 4.73 -3.88 -12.13
N LEU A 169 4.49 -4.57 -11.02
CA LEU A 169 3.95 -5.93 -11.02
C LEU A 169 2.55 -6.00 -11.64
N LEU A 170 1.67 -5.06 -11.30
CA LEU A 170 0.33 -4.96 -11.91
C LEU A 170 0.41 -4.71 -13.42
N MET A 171 1.31 -3.83 -13.86
CA MET A 171 1.50 -3.55 -15.28
C MET A 171 1.95 -4.79 -16.05
N ILE A 172 2.90 -5.56 -15.49
CA ILE A 172 3.32 -6.83 -16.08
C ILE A 172 2.14 -7.80 -16.13
N MET A 173 1.43 -7.97 -15.01
CA MET A 173 0.31 -8.89 -14.91
C MET A 173 -0.77 -8.59 -15.96
N PHE A 174 -1.23 -7.34 -16.06
CA PHE A 174 -2.22 -6.93 -17.06
C PHE A 174 -1.70 -7.12 -18.48
N ARG A 175 -0.44 -6.78 -18.75
CA ARG A 175 0.15 -7.00 -20.08
C ARG A 175 0.19 -8.48 -20.46
N GLN A 176 0.42 -9.39 -19.51
CA GLN A 176 0.37 -10.82 -19.79
C GLN A 176 -1.06 -11.29 -20.03
N ILE A 177 -2.02 -10.86 -19.19
CA ILE A 177 -3.44 -11.18 -19.36
C ILE A 177 -3.93 -10.74 -20.74
N ASP A 178 -3.65 -9.51 -21.15
CA ASP A 178 -4.03 -8.99 -22.48
C ASP A 178 -3.43 -9.83 -23.61
N ARG A 179 -2.16 -10.25 -23.47
CA ARG A 179 -1.50 -11.15 -24.44
C ARG A 179 -2.15 -12.53 -24.49
N PHE A 180 -2.61 -13.07 -23.36
CA PHE A 180 -3.33 -14.34 -23.33
C PHE A 180 -4.70 -14.23 -23.97
N LEU A 181 -5.49 -13.20 -23.61
CA LEU A 181 -6.83 -12.99 -24.16
C LEU A 181 -6.81 -12.73 -25.67
N THR A 182 -5.84 -11.95 -26.16
CA THR A 182 -5.69 -11.68 -27.60
C THR A 182 -5.22 -12.90 -28.39
N LYS A 183 -4.49 -13.85 -27.78
CA LYS A 183 -4.17 -15.14 -28.41
C LYS A 183 -5.40 -16.04 -28.51
N THR A 184 -6.22 -16.12 -27.47
CA THR A 184 -7.44 -16.95 -27.46
C THR A 184 -8.45 -16.49 -28.52
N HIS A 185 -8.60 -15.17 -28.72
CA HIS A 185 -9.47 -14.62 -29.77
C HIS A 185 -9.01 -14.86 -31.21
N ARG A 186 -7.75 -15.26 -31.46
CA ARG A 186 -7.26 -15.62 -32.80
C ARG A 186 -7.38 -17.12 -33.10
N LEU A 187 -7.73 -17.94 -32.11
CA LEU A 187 -7.85 -19.40 -32.23
C LEU A 187 -9.31 -19.87 -32.33
N ASN A 188 -10.26 -18.94 -32.18
CA ASN A 188 -11.68 -19.12 -32.43
C ASN A 188 -12.07 -18.36 -33.70
#